data_AF-A0A7L2WEI0-F1
#
_entry.id   AF-A0A7L2WEI0-F1
#
_cell.length_a   1.000
_cell.length_b   1.000
_cell.length_c   1.000
_cell.angle_alpha   90.00
_cell.angle_beta   90.00
_cell.angle_gamma   90.00
#
_symmetry.space_group_name_H-M   'P 1'
#
loop_
_entity.id
_entity.type
_entity.pdbx_description
1 polymer ?
#
loop_
_entity_poly.entity_id
_entity_poly.type
_entity_poly.pdbx_seq_one_letter_code
_entity_poly.pdbx_strand_id
1 'polypeptide(L)' 'LIPLFLIIGSGGVGAALYLMRLAVFNPDVCWDKKNNPEPWNKLSPSDQYKFYSVNVDYSRLKKDRPDF' A
#
# COMPACT_ATOMS: atom_id res chain seq x y z
N LEU A 1 -11.78 11.65 31.23
CA LEU A 1 -11.53 12.38 29.97
C LEU A 1 -10.31 11.87 29.20
N ILE A 2 -9.17 11.63 29.86
CA ILE A 2 -7.97 11.03 29.24
C ILE A 2 -8.27 9.79 28.36
N PRO A 3 -8.98 8.74 28.85
CA PRO A 3 -9.22 7.54 28.04
C PRO A 3 -10.06 7.82 26.77
N LEU A 4 -10.97 8.79 26.83
CA LEU A 4 -11.80 9.18 25.69
C LEU A 4 -10.95 9.86 24.60
N PHE A 5 -10.08 10.79 24.98
CA PHE A 5 -9.18 11.46 24.04
C PHE A 5 -8.16 10.50 23.42
N LEU A 6 -7.70 9.50 24.16
CA LEU A 6 -6.80 8.48 23.61
C LEU A 6 -7.49 7.63 22.53
N ILE A 7 -8.72 7.19 22.76
CA ILE A 7 -9.46 6.38 21.77
C ILE A 7 -9.78 7.20 20.53
N ILE A 8 -10.31 8.41 20.70
CA ILE A 8 -10.66 9.28 19.56
C ILE A 8 -9.40 9.72 18.81
N GLY A 9 -8.36 10.13 19.54
CA GLY A 9 -7.08 10.55 18.96
C GLY A 9 -6.40 9.43 18.20
N SER A 10 -6.32 8.22 18.78
CA SER A 10 -5.75 7.06 18.08
C SER A 10 -6.56 6.64 16.86
N GLY A 11 -7.89 6.72 16.91
CA GLY A 11 -8.75 6.47 15.76
C GLY A 11 -8.50 7.47 14.62
N GLY A 12 -8.44 8.77 14.93
CA GLY A 12 -8.18 9.81 13.95
C GLY A 12 -6.78 9.69 13.32
N VAL A 13 -5.75 9.49 14.16
CA VAL A 13 -4.37 9.29 13.69
C VAL A 13 -4.27 8.02 12.85
N GLY A 14 -4.87 6.92 13.29
CA GLY A 14 -4.88 5.65 12.55
C GLY A 14 -5.53 5.78 11.17
N ALA A 15 -6.66 6.47 11.09
CA ALA A 15 -7.34 6.72 9.81
C ALA A 15 -6.49 7.59 8.87
N ALA A 16 -5.91 8.68 9.38
CA ALA A 16 -5.05 9.56 8.60
C ALA A 16 -3.80 8.83 8.08
N LEU A 17 -3.14 8.05 8.95
CA LEU A 17 -1.99 7.23 8.57
C LEU A 17 -2.34 6.19 7.52
N TYR A 18 -3.49 5.52 7.64
CA TYR A 18 -3.91 4.52 6.67
C TYR A 18 -4.22 5.15 5.30
N LEU A 19 -4.89 6.30 5.27
CA LEU A 19 -5.12 7.04 4.03
C LEU A 19 -3.82 7.50 3.38
N MET A 20 -2.90 8.07 4.16
CA MET A 20 -1.57 8.46 3.66
C MET A 20 -0.82 7.25 3.08
N ARG A 21 -0.89 6.11 3.77
CA ARG A 21 -0.28 4.86 3.31
C ARG A 21 -0.88 4.38 2.00
N LEU A 22 -2.21 4.42 1.84
CA LEU A 22 -2.88 4.08 0.59
C LEU A 22 -2.50 5.04 -0.54
N ALA A 23 -2.41 6.34 -0.26
CA ALA A 23 -2.03 7.33 -1.25
C ALA A 23 -0.61 7.12 -1.78
N VAL A 24 0.35 6.79 -0.92
CA VAL A 24 1.78 6.76 -1.29
C VAL A 24 2.26 5.37 -1.74
N PHE A 25 1.71 4.29 -1.15
CA PHE A 25 2.20 2.93 -1.39
C PHE A 25 1.28 2.07 -2.26
N ASN A 26 0.13 2.60 -2.72
CA ASN A 26 -0.72 1.88 -3.68
C ASN A 26 -0.26 2.16 -5.12
N PRO A 27 0.11 1.15 -5.92
CA PRO A 27 0.56 1.35 -7.30
C PRO A 27 -0.51 1.92 -8.24
N ASP A 28 -1.79 1.84 -7.88
CA ASP A 28 -2.88 2.45 -8.65
C ASP A 28 -2.85 3.98 -8.60
N VAL A 29 -2.11 4.58 -7.66
CA VAL A 29 -1.99 6.02 -7.48
C VAL A 29 -0.69 6.52 -8.11
N CYS A 30 -0.80 7.29 -9.19
CA CYS A 30 0.35 7.89 -9.85
C CYS A 30 0.52 9.37 -9.45
N TRP A 31 1.52 9.66 -8.62
CA TRP A 31 1.93 11.03 -8.29
C TRP A 31 2.95 11.60 -9.29
N ASP A 32 3.94 10.80 -9.69
CA ASP A 32 4.98 11.21 -10.64
C ASP A 32 4.63 10.78 -12.07
N LYS A 33 3.90 11.64 -12.76
CA LYS A 33 3.49 11.39 -14.16
C LYS A 33 4.64 11.48 -15.17
N LYS A 34 5.83 11.96 -14.77
CA LYS A 34 6.94 12.22 -15.70
C LYS A 34 7.97 11.08 -15.68
N ASN A 35 8.44 10.69 -14.49
CA ASN A 35 9.49 9.67 -14.38
C ASN A 35 8.94 8.29 -14.00
N ASN A 36 7.71 8.22 -13.49
CA ASN A 36 7.07 6.95 -13.12
C ASN A 36 5.56 6.95 -13.44
N PRO A 37 5.16 7.18 -14.70
CA PRO A 37 3.76 7.30 -15.10
C PRO A 37 2.94 6.04 -14.84
N GLU A 38 3.60 4.87 -14.77
CA GLU A 38 2.98 3.57 -14.58
C GLU A 38 3.62 2.85 -13.37
N PRO A 39 3.26 3.23 -12.13
CA PRO A 39 3.91 2.71 -10.94
C PRO A 39 3.83 1.19 -10.79
N TRP A 40 2.77 0.57 -11.30
CA TRP A 40 2.57 -0.88 -11.29
C TRP A 40 3.63 -1.66 -12.07
N ASN A 41 4.28 -1.07 -13.07
CA ASN A 41 5.32 -1.76 -13.86
C ASN A 41 6.57 -2.10 -13.02
N LYS A 42 6.77 -1.42 -11.89
CA LYS A 42 7.92 -1.66 -11.00
C LYS A 42 7.66 -2.73 -9.95
N LEU A 43 6.42 -3.23 -9.80
CA LEU A 43 6.12 -4.28 -8.84
C LEU A 43 6.45 -5.66 -9.41
N SER A 44 7.18 -6.43 -8.61
CA SER A 44 7.31 -7.87 -8.81
C SER A 44 6.09 -8.61 -8.25
N PRO A 45 5.77 -9.82 -8.74
CA PRO A 45 4.71 -10.66 -8.17
C PRO A 45 4.92 -10.98 -6.69
N SER A 46 6.17 -10.97 -6.22
CA SER A 46 6.52 -11.18 -4.82
C SER A 46 6.34 -9.95 -3.93
N ASP A 47 6.07 -8.78 -4.51
CA ASP A 47 5.88 -7.56 -3.74
C ASP A 47 4.46 -7.48 -3.18
N GLN A 48 4.35 -7.57 -1.85
CA GLN A 48 3.08 -7.37 -1.15
C GLN A 48 2.85 -5.88 -0.87
N TYR A 49 2.12 -5.20 -1.75
CA TYR A 49 1.71 -3.82 -1.51
C TYR A 49 0.47 -3.70 -0.60
N LYS A 50 -0.24 -4.79 -0.31
CA LYS A 50 -1.40 -4.78 0.61
C LYS A 50 -0.92 -4.69 2.05
N PHE A 51 -1.64 -3.91 2.87
CA PHE A 51 -1.28 -3.72 4.28
C PHE A 51 -1.26 -5.05 5.04
N TYR A 52 -2.17 -5.95 4.66
CA TYR A 52 -2.26 -7.28 5.22
C TYR A 52 -2.78 -8.26 4.16
N SER A 53 -2.28 -9.48 4.19
CA SER A 53 -2.69 -10.59 3.34
C SER A 53 -2.77 -11.85 4.18
N VAL A 54 -3.96 -12.45 4.26
CA VAL A 54 -4.18 -13.67 5.06
C VAL A 54 -3.90 -14.93 4.26
N ASN A 55 -4.26 -14.92 2.98
CA ASN A 55 -4.40 -16.14 2.18
C ASN A 55 -3.32 -16.30 1.12
N VAL A 56 -2.51 -15.27 0.85
CA VAL A 56 -1.54 -15.27 -0.24
C VAL A 56 -0.14 -15.16 0.33
N ASP A 57 0.67 -16.19 0.05
CA ASP A 57 2.12 -16.17 0.27
C ASP A 57 2.81 -15.62 -0.98
N TYR A 58 3.15 -14.33 -0.92
CA TYR A 58 3.77 -13.61 -2.03
C TYR A 58 5.15 -14.16 -2.40
N SER A 59 5.87 -14.79 -1.46
CA SER A 59 7.19 -15.36 -1.73
C SER A 59 7.15 -16.52 -2.74
N ARG A 60 5.99 -17.13 -2.93
CA ARG A 60 5.77 -18.25 -3.86
C ARG A 60 5.18 -17.82 -5.20
N LEU A 61 4.81 -16.54 -5.35
CA LEU A 61 4.25 -16.03 -6.58
C LEU A 61 5.35 -15.89 -7.64
N LYS A 62 5.10 -16.50 -8.80
CA LYS A 62 6.00 -16.44 -9.95
C LYS A 62 5.48 -15.44 -10.97
N LYS A 63 6.41 -14.81 -11.67
CA LYS A 63 6.09 -13.94 -12.79
C LYS A 63 5.68 -14.80 -13.98
N ASP A 64 4.45 -14.62 -14.43
CA ASP A 64 3.88 -15.37 -15.55
C ASP A 64 4.32 -14.81 -16.92
N ARG A 65 4.66 -13.51 -16.98
CA ARG A 65 4.94 -12.80 -18.25
C ARG A 65 6.30 -12.08 -18.23
N PRO A 66 6.95 -11.90 -19.39
CA PRO A 66 8.16 -11.09 -19.50
C PRO A 66 7.91 -9.62 -19.10
N ASP A 67 8.99 -8.90 -18.81
CA ASP A 67 8.96 -7.44 -18.68
C ASP A 67 8.53 -6.78 -19.99
N PHE A 68 7.82 -5.64 -19.86
CA PHE A 68 7.44 -4.76 -20.97
C PHE A 68 8.61 -3.87 -21.40
#